data_AF-A0A0C9UQR5-F1
#
_entry.id   AF-A0A0C9UQR5-F1
#
_cell.length_a   1.000
_cell.length_b   1.000
_cell.length_c   1.000
_cell.angle_alpha   90.00
_cell.angle_beta   90.00
_cell.angle_gamma   90.00
#
_symmetry.space_group_name_H-M   'P 1'
#
loop_
_entity.id
_entity.type
_entity.pdbx_description
1 polymer ?
#
loop_
_entity_poly.entity_id
_entity_poly.type
_entity_poly.pdbx_seq_one_letter_code
_entity_poly.pdbx_strand_id
1 'polypeptide(L)' 'FVILVPKMHIKAHKNDCSFLYSFKFTEHVGQTDGEGDECIWAETNQFSGSIREMQTGGRHDKVNCVISHWNWRKVEKLSM' A
#
# COMPACT_ATOMS: atom_id res chain seq x y z
N PHE A 1 14.18 -7.33 16.18
CA PHE A 1 13.26 -7.14 15.03
C PHE A 1 11.86 -7.45 15.52
N VAL A 2 10.88 -6.56 15.29
CA VAL A 2 9.47 -6.76 15.68
C VAL A 2 8.68 -7.14 14.42
N ILE A 3 7.91 -8.22 14.49
CA ILE A 3 7.05 -8.67 13.39
C ILE A 3 5.65 -8.14 13.66
N LEU A 4 5.02 -7.52 12.66
CA LEU A 4 3.65 -7.01 12.74
C LEU A 4 2.87 -7.48 11.53
N VAL A 5 1.56 -7.62 11.70
CA VAL A 5 0.63 -8.03 10.63
C VAL A 5 -0.27 -6.84 10.28
N PRO A 6 -0.40 -6.46 9.00
CA PRO A 6 -1.31 -5.38 8.60
C PRO A 6 -2.75 -5.61 9.08
N LYS A 7 -3.47 -4.51 9.33
CA LYS A 7 -4.76 -4.54 10.04
C LYS A 7 -5.88 -5.26 9.30
N MET A 8 -5.82 -5.38 7.98
CA MET A 8 -6.74 -6.22 7.21
C MET A 8 -6.34 -7.68 7.32
N HIS A 9 -5.06 -8.00 7.15
CA HIS A 9 -4.56 -9.38 7.22
C HIS A 9 -4.75 -10.02 8.59
N ILE A 10 -4.55 -9.25 9.68
CA ILE A 10 -4.67 -9.78 11.04
C ILE A 10 -6.06 -10.32 11.36
N LYS A 11 -7.10 -9.87 10.63
CA LYS A 11 -8.49 -10.36 10.77
C LYS A 11 -8.67 -11.79 10.26
N ALA A 12 -7.81 -12.24 9.34
CA ALA A 12 -7.82 -13.61 8.83
C ALA A 12 -7.01 -14.59 9.71
N HIS A 13 -6.35 -14.08 10.76
CA HIS A 13 -5.56 -14.89 11.68
C HIS A 13 -6.38 -15.35 12.90
N LYS A 14 -5.79 -16.25 13.69
CA LYS A 14 -6.34 -16.65 15.00
C LYS A 14 -6.38 -15.44 15.95
N ASN A 15 -7.32 -15.45 16.91
CA ASN A 15 -7.52 -14.34 17.85
C ASN A 15 -6.24 -13.90 18.57
N ASP A 16 -5.38 -14.86 18.96
CA ASP A 16 -4.11 -14.58 19.65
C ASP A 16 -3.18 -13.66 18.84
N CYS A 17 -3.22 -13.75 17.52
CA CYS A 17 -2.40 -12.91 16.63
C CYS A 17 -2.76 -11.43 16.75
N SER A 18 -4.02 -11.11 17.06
CA SER A 18 -4.48 -9.72 17.22
C SER A 18 -3.83 -9.01 18.42
N PHE A 19 -3.36 -9.77 19.42
CA PHE A 19 -2.65 -9.21 20.56
C PHE A 19 -1.14 -9.19 20.35
N LEU A 20 -0.61 -10.24 19.71
CA LEU A 20 0.84 -10.43 19.54
C LEU A 20 1.45 -9.60 18.39
N TYR A 21 0.69 -9.34 17.32
CA TYR A 21 1.22 -8.77 16.07
C TYR A 21 0.51 -7.49 15.63
N SER A 22 -0.31 -6.91 16.49
CA SER A 22 -1.07 -5.70 16.17
C SER A 22 -0.22 -4.45 16.38
N PHE A 23 -0.27 -3.57 15.39
CA PHE A 23 0.26 -2.21 15.47
C PHE A 23 -0.31 -1.43 16.67
N LYS A 24 -1.53 -1.73 17.11
CA LYS A 24 -2.17 -1.02 18.22
C LYS A 24 -1.52 -1.31 19.58
N PHE A 25 -0.97 -2.52 19.75
CA PHE A 25 -0.42 -2.98 21.03
C PHE A 25 1.11 -2.98 21.04
N THR A 26 1.73 -2.49 19.96
CA THR A 26 3.19 -2.42 19.84
C THR A 26 3.65 -1.02 20.19
N GLU A 27 4.61 -0.89 21.10
CA GLU A 27 5.17 0.41 21.45
C GLU A 27 6.05 0.95 20.32
N HIS A 28 6.17 2.28 20.24
CA HIS A 28 7.05 2.98 19.30
C HIS A 28 6.70 2.81 17.81
N VAL A 29 5.46 2.42 17.49
CA VAL A 29 4.93 2.46 16.11
C VAL A 29 3.97 3.62 15.93
N GLY A 30 4.01 4.25 14.75
CA GLY A 30 3.07 5.29 14.39
C GLY A 30 1.65 4.74 14.19
N GLN A 31 0.66 5.64 14.13
CA GLN A 31 -0.70 5.27 13.76
C GLN A 31 -0.73 4.90 12.26
N THR A 32 -0.61 3.61 11.97
CA THR A 32 -0.67 3.05 10.62
C THR A 32 -1.49 1.76 10.62
N ASP A 33 -2.04 1.42 9.46
CA ASP A 33 -2.66 0.11 9.22
C ASP A 33 -1.70 -0.91 8.61
N GLY A 34 -0.54 -0.46 8.11
CA GLY A 34 0.42 -1.32 7.42
C GLY A 34 -0.05 -1.78 6.04
N GLU A 35 -1.08 -1.15 5.46
CA GLU A 35 -1.72 -1.57 4.18
C GLU A 35 -1.25 -0.73 2.98
N GLY A 36 -0.36 0.24 3.20
CA GLY A 36 -0.01 1.26 2.20
C GLY A 36 0.57 0.70 0.90
N ASP A 37 1.30 -0.40 0.99
CA ASP A 37 1.87 -1.16 -0.13
C ASP A 37 0.82 -1.96 -0.91
N GLU A 38 -0.27 -2.40 -0.27
CA GLU A 38 -1.39 -3.05 -0.96
C GLU A 38 -2.37 -2.03 -1.55
N CYS A 39 -2.51 -0.86 -0.92
CA CYS A 39 -3.37 0.22 -1.41
C CYS A 39 -2.98 0.69 -2.82
N ILE A 40 -1.70 0.58 -3.20
CA ILE A 40 -1.23 0.95 -4.54
C ILE A 40 -1.82 0.03 -5.62
N TRP A 41 -2.18 -1.22 -5.28
CA TRP A 41 -2.70 -2.18 -6.25
C TRP A 41 -4.01 -1.70 -6.87
N ALA A 42 -4.88 -1.08 -6.06
CA ALA A 42 -6.11 -0.47 -6.56
C ALA A 42 -5.84 0.62 -7.61
N GLU A 43 -4.74 1.37 -7.48
CA GLU A 43 -4.35 2.38 -8.46
C GLU A 43 -3.72 1.75 -9.70
N THR A 44 -2.77 0.82 -9.54
CA THR A 44 -2.09 0.19 -10.69
C THR A 44 -3.02 -0.69 -11.53
N ASN A 45 -4.03 -1.31 -10.90
CA ASN A 45 -4.99 -2.17 -11.59
C ASN A 45 -5.80 -1.42 -12.66
N GLN A 46 -6.08 -0.13 -12.45
CA GLN A 46 -6.83 0.71 -13.41
C GLN A 46 -6.14 0.81 -14.78
N PHE A 47 -4.81 0.72 -14.80
CA PHE A 47 -4.00 0.88 -16.02
C PHE A 47 -3.36 -0.43 -16.48
N SER A 48 -3.42 -1.49 -15.66
CA SER A 48 -2.80 -2.80 -15.88
C SER A 48 -3.08 -3.39 -17.27
N GLY A 49 -4.31 -3.27 -17.77
CA GLY A 49 -4.69 -3.75 -19.09
C GLY A 49 -3.99 -2.99 -20.22
N SER A 50 -3.90 -1.67 -20.11
CA SER A 50 -3.27 -0.83 -21.15
C SER A 50 -1.74 -0.95 -21.18
N ILE A 51 -1.10 -1.06 -20.01
CA ILE A 51 0.37 -1.18 -19.92
C ILE A 51 0.88 -2.54 -20.40
N ARG A 52 0.02 -3.56 -20.49
CA ARG A 52 0.40 -4.91 -20.91
C ARG A 52 0.81 -4.97 -22.38
N GLU A 53 0.14 -4.19 -23.23
CA GLU A 53 0.38 -4.17 -24.67
C GLU A 53 1.47 -3.15 -25.07
N MET A 54 2.01 -2.38 -24.12
CA MET A 54 3.04 -1.38 -24.37
C MET A 54 4.42 -2.02 -24.52
N GLN A 55 5.27 -1.41 -25.37
CA GLN A 55 6.70 -1.75 -25.42
C GLN A 55 7.38 -1.47 -24.06
N THR A 56 8.47 -2.18 -23.76
CA THR A 56 9.15 -2.15 -22.46
C THR A 56 9.46 -0.74 -21.96
N GLY A 57 9.98 0.14 -22.82
CA GLY A 57 10.28 1.54 -22.46
C GLY A 57 9.00 2.31 -22.09
N GLY A 58 8.00 2.29 -22.98
CA GLY A 58 6.72 2.95 -22.74
C GLY A 58 5.98 2.41 -21.51
N ARG A 59 6.11 1.11 -21.21
CA ARG A 59 5.57 0.50 -20.00
C ARG A 59 6.24 1.06 -18.74
N HIS A 60 7.57 1.14 -18.71
CA HIS A 60 8.29 1.71 -17.56
C HIS A 60 7.92 3.18 -17.33
N ASP A 61 7.91 3.99 -18.39
CA ASP A 61 7.57 5.41 -18.30
C ASP A 61 6.13 5.61 -17.81
N LYS A 62 5.19 4.79 -18.31
CA LYS A 62 3.80 4.85 -17.89
C LYS A 62 3.61 4.48 -16.42
N VAL A 63 4.29 3.43 -15.94
CA VAL A 63 4.25 3.04 -14.52
C VAL A 63 4.82 4.15 -13.64
N ASN A 64 5.96 4.73 -14.00
CA ASN A 64 6.56 5.85 -13.26
C ASN A 64 5.63 7.07 -13.19
N CYS A 65 4.96 7.40 -14.29
CA CYS A 65 4.00 8.49 -14.36
C CYS A 65 2.79 8.26 -13.42
N VAL A 66 2.19 7.05 -13.45
CA VAL A 66 1.05 6.71 -12.59
C VAL A 66 1.44 6.77 -11.11
N ILE A 67 2.58 6.19 -10.73
CA ILE A 67 3.05 6.20 -9.34
C ILE A 67 3.35 7.64 -8.87
N SER A 68 3.97 8.46 -9.72
CA SER A 68 4.24 9.87 -9.42
C SER A 68 2.96 10.67 -9.21
N HIS A 69 1.95 10.46 -10.07
CA HIS A 69 0.64 11.08 -9.92
C HIS A 69 -0.06 10.63 -8.62
N TRP A 70 0.00 9.35 -8.27
CA TRP A 70 -0.55 8.85 -7.01
C TRP A 70 0.13 9.48 -5.78
N ASN A 71 1.45 9.64 -5.82
CA ASN A 71 2.20 10.35 -4.78
C ASN A 71 1.77 11.82 -4.68
N TRP A 72 1.62 12.52 -5.81
CA TRP A 72 1.13 13.89 -5.83
C TRP A 72 -0.25 14.02 -5.18
N ARG A 73 -1.20 13.15 -5.54
CA ARG A 73 -2.55 13.15 -4.96
C ARG A 73 -2.55 12.92 -3.43
N LYS A 74 -1.59 12.16 -2.90
CA LYS A 74 -1.43 11.99 -1.45
C LYS A 74 -0.98 13.30 -0.80
N VAL A 75 -0.04 14.03 -1.41
CA VAL A 75 0.44 15.32 -0.90
C VAL A 75 -0.66 16.39 -0.96
N GLU A 76 -1.38 16.48 -2.07
CA GLU A 76 -2.51 17.40 -2.22
C GLU A 76 -3.56 17.20 -1.12
N LYS A 77 -3.94 15.95 -0.85
CA LYS A 77 -4.89 15.59 0.20
C LYS A 77 -4.40 15.82 1.63
N LEU A 78 -3.08 15.94 1.85
CA LEU A 78 -2.51 16.27 3.15
C LEU A 78 -2.49 17.79 3.40
N SER A 79 -2.52 18.59 2.33
CA SER A 79 -2.50 20.06 2.42
C SER A 79 -3.87 20.71 2.61
N MET A 80 -4.95 19.92 2.52
CA MET A 80 -6.33 20.30 2.85
C MET A 80 -6.72 19.72 4.21
#